data_AF-A0A3S8UPE1-F1
#
_entry.id   AF-A0A3S8UPE1-F1
#
_cell.length_a   1.000
_cell.length_b   1.000
_cell.length_c   1.000
_cell.angle_alpha   90.00
_cell.angle_beta   90.00
_cell.angle_gamma   90.00
#
_symmetry.space_group_name_H-M   'P 1'
#
loop_
_entity.id
_entity.type
_entity.pdbx_description
1 polymer ?
#
loop_
_entity_poly.entity_id
_entity_poly.type
_entity_poly.pdbx_seq_one_letter_code
_entity_poly.pdbx_strand_id
1 'polypeptide(L)'
;MTKLRVLSTNNNDEEGNLPSRFCPGAGSGHGWFQLERAGEVSPSEHELSRSLQKWNDDCVLMEYYVSTGRGRFVIVDWYAPDSGTVIELQ
;
A
#
# COMPACT_ATOMS: atom_id res chain seq x y z
N MET A 1 7.10 5.17 -14.81
CA MET A 1 5.85 5.25 -14.03
C MET A 1 5.50 3.83 -13.62
N THR A 2 5.45 3.59 -12.31
CA THR A 2 5.28 2.25 -11.74
C THR A 2 3.79 2.05 -11.45
N LYS A 3 3.22 0.92 -11.86
CA LYS A 3 1.83 0.58 -11.54
C LYS A 3 1.82 -0.51 -10.49
N LEU A 4 1.01 -0.31 -9.45
CA LEU A 4 0.86 -1.21 -8.34
C LEU A 4 -0.58 -1.67 -8.27
N ARG A 5 -0.82 -2.97 -8.39
CA ARG A 5 -2.15 -3.57 -8.22
C ARG A 5 -2.30 -4.10 -6.80
N VAL A 6 -3.34 -3.68 -6.11
CA VAL A 6 -3.70 -4.22 -4.80
C VAL A 6 -4.27 -5.63 -4.99
N LEU A 7 -3.72 -6.61 -4.26
CA LEU A 7 -4.13 -8.00 -4.29
C LEU A 7 -5.15 -8.31 -3.18
N SER A 8 -4.92 -7.78 -2.00
CA SER A 8 -5.80 -7.96 -0.84
C SER A 8 -5.57 -6.84 0.16
N THR A 9 -6.57 -6.58 0.99
CA THR A 9 -6.50 -5.57 2.05
C THR A 9 -6.86 -6.15 3.40
N ASN A 10 -6.42 -5.47 4.45
CA ASN A 10 -6.93 -5.64 5.80
C ASN A 10 -7.16 -4.24 6.40
N ASN A 11 -8.41 -3.80 6.36
CA ASN A 11 -8.89 -2.47 6.75
C ASN A 11 -9.69 -2.57 8.06
N ASN A 12 -9.17 -3.31 9.03
CA ASN A 12 -9.98 -3.82 10.13
C ASN A 12 -10.40 -2.71 11.13
N ASP A 13 -11.62 -2.22 10.98
CA ASP A 13 -12.26 -1.35 11.98
C ASP A 13 -12.60 -2.09 13.28
N GLU A 14 -12.63 -3.43 13.24
CA GLU A 14 -12.99 -4.28 14.37
C GLU A 14 -11.78 -4.67 15.24
N GLU A 15 -10.57 -4.27 14.88
CA GLU A 15 -9.38 -4.55 15.69
C GLU A 15 -9.50 -3.77 17.02
N GLY A 16 -9.80 -4.51 18.09
CA GLY A 16 -10.46 -4.01 19.30
C GLY A 16 -9.82 -2.81 20.02
N ASN A 17 -8.56 -2.51 19.71
CA ASN A 17 -7.74 -1.46 20.32
C ASN A 17 -7.43 -0.27 19.39
N LEU A 18 -7.97 -0.23 18.17
CA LEU A 18 -7.72 0.88 17.25
C LEU A 18 -8.73 2.03 17.42
N PRO A 19 -8.30 3.30 17.21
CA PRO A 19 -9.21 4.46 17.24
C PRO A 19 -10.33 4.39 16.20
N SER A 20 -10.17 3.58 15.15
CA SER A 20 -11.16 3.33 14.10
C SER A 20 -12.54 2.89 14.61
N ARG A 21 -12.62 2.26 15.80
CA ARG A 21 -13.89 1.90 16.44
C ARG A 21 -14.75 3.09 16.83
N PHE A 22 -14.13 4.22 17.15
CA PHE A 22 -14.81 5.44 17.59
C PHE A 22 -14.91 6.46 16.46
N CYS A 23 -13.95 6.44 15.54
CA CYS A 23 -13.87 7.32 14.37
C CYS A 23 -13.57 6.47 13.12
N PRO A 24 -14.56 6.08 12.31
CA PRO A 24 -14.32 5.32 11.09
C PRO A 24 -13.24 5.96 10.23
N GLY A 25 -12.27 5.17 9.77
CA GLY A 25 -11.09 5.65 9.06
C GLY A 25 -9.89 6.04 9.94
N ALA A 26 -10.03 6.22 11.26
CA ALA A 26 -8.91 6.55 12.16
C ALA A 26 -8.04 5.33 12.55
N GLY A 27 -7.84 4.40 11.61
CA GLY A 27 -7.08 3.16 11.79
C GLY A 27 -6.01 3.00 10.71
N SER A 28 -5.37 1.83 10.66
CA SER A 28 -4.39 1.54 9.62
C SER A 28 -4.91 0.55 8.58
N GLY A 29 -4.93 0.97 7.32
CA GLY A 29 -5.26 0.13 6.20
C GLY A 29 -4.04 -0.60 5.66
N HIS A 30 -4.04 -1.93 5.70
CA HIS A 30 -2.96 -2.74 5.13
C HIS A 30 -3.31 -3.16 3.70
N GLY A 31 -2.39 -2.95 2.76
CA GLY A 31 -2.54 -3.39 1.37
C GLY A 31 -1.39 -4.29 0.93
N TRP A 32 -1.71 -5.49 0.44
CA TRP A 32 -0.76 -6.35 -0.26
C TRP A 32 -0.85 -6.06 -1.74
N PHE A 33 0.28 -6.04 -2.42
CA PHE A 33 0.32 -5.63 -3.80
C PHE A 33 1.24 -6.45 -4.69
N GLN A 34 1.05 -6.26 -5.99
CA GLN A 34 1.90 -6.73 -7.07
C GLN A 34 2.16 -5.55 -8.00
N LEU A 35 3.43 -5.26 -8.27
CA LEU A 35 3.79 -4.33 -9.33
C LEU A 35 3.40 -4.94 -10.69
N GLU A 36 2.68 -4.17 -11.50
CA GLU A 36 2.53 -4.48 -12.92
C GLU A 36 3.87 -4.17 -13.60
N ARG A 37 4.45 -5.15 -14.29
CA ARG A 37 5.77 -4.99 -14.92
C ARG A 37 5.70 -3.97 -16.06
N ALA A 38 5.98 -2.71 -15.74
CA ALA A 38 6.14 -1.63 -16.70
C ALA A 38 7.63 -1.33 -16.92
N GLY A 39 8.42 -2.34 -17.35
CA GLY A 39 9.84 -2.17 -17.68
C GLY A 39 10.71 -3.41 -17.41
N GLU A 40 11.97 -3.36 -17.88
CA GLU A 40 12.98 -4.41 -17.63
C GLU A 40 13.54 -4.37 -16.19
N VAL A 41 13.49 -3.20 -15.54
CA VAL A 41 14.07 -2.99 -14.20
C VAL A 41 12.95 -2.68 -13.20
N SER A 42 12.89 -3.47 -12.12
CA SER A 42 11.97 -3.22 -11.00
C SER A 42 12.55 -2.12 -10.11
N PRO A 43 11.71 -1.22 -9.54
CA PRO A 43 12.20 -0.19 -8.64
C PRO A 43 12.87 -0.81 -7.42
N SER A 44 13.83 -0.11 -6.84
CA SER A 44 14.35 -0.42 -5.50
C SER A 44 13.31 -0.12 -4.42
N GLU A 45 13.51 -0.68 -3.23
CA GLU A 45 12.65 -0.43 -2.06
C GLU A 45 12.56 1.06 -1.73
N HIS A 46 13.68 1.78 -1.82
CA HIS A 46 13.74 3.20 -1.52
C HIS A 46 13.00 4.06 -2.56
N GLU A 47 13.09 3.70 -3.84
CA GLU A 47 12.30 4.36 -4.90
C GLU A 47 10.81 4.12 -4.70
N LEU A 48 10.42 2.86 -4.46
CA LEU A 48 9.02 2.50 -4.27
C LEU A 48 8.42 3.17 -3.02
N SER A 49 9.16 3.20 -1.91
CA SER A 49 8.77 3.89 -0.68
C SER A 49 8.50 5.38 -0.91
N ARG A 50 9.42 6.07 -1.61
CA ARG A 50 9.23 7.50 -1.95
C ARG A 50 8.04 7.73 -2.87
N SER A 51 7.82 6.88 -3.87
CA SER A 51 6.70 7.05 -4.78
C SER A 51 5.35 6.78 -4.08
N LEU A 52 5.30 5.84 -3.14
CA LEU A 52 4.13 5.62 -2.29
C LEU A 52 3.83 6.83 -1.40
N GLN A 53 4.85 7.41 -0.75
CA GLN A 53 4.70 8.62 0.06
C GLN A 53 4.27 9.85 -0.75
N LYS A 54 4.67 9.94 -2.02
CA LYS A 54 4.18 11.00 -2.92
C LYS A 54 2.73 10.80 -3.32
N TRP A 55 2.29 9.55 -3.45
CA TRP A 55 0.91 9.22 -3.78
C TRP A 55 -0.03 9.46 -2.60
N ASN A 56 0.40 9.08 -1.40
CA ASN A 56 -0.28 9.33 -0.15
C ASN A 56 0.79 9.47 0.95
N ASP A 57 0.83 10.61 1.62
CA ASP A 57 1.83 10.98 2.62
C ASP A 57 1.79 10.11 3.88
N ASP A 58 0.62 9.55 4.19
CA ASP A 58 0.40 8.60 5.28
C ASP A 58 0.70 7.14 4.88
N CYS A 59 1.14 6.90 3.64
CA CYS A 59 1.47 5.57 3.13
C CYS A 59 2.92 5.20 3.39
N VAL A 60 3.12 4.08 4.10
CA VAL A 60 4.42 3.52 4.46
C VAL A 60 4.60 2.16 3.80
N LEU A 61 5.72 1.99 3.09
CA LEU A 61 6.13 0.67 2.58
C LEU A 61 6.67 -0.18 3.73
N MET A 62 6.08 -1.35 3.94
CA MET A 62 6.49 -2.28 5.01
C MET A 62 7.44 -3.35 4.50
N GLU A 63 7.10 -3.96 3.35
CA GLU A 63 7.82 -5.09 2.78
C GLU A 63 7.80 -4.99 1.26
N TYR A 64 8.89 -5.37 0.61
CA TYR A 64 8.96 -5.44 -0.84
C TYR A 64 9.99 -6.46 -1.33
N TYR A 65 9.53 -7.40 -2.16
CA TYR A 65 10.32 -8.44 -2.77
C TYR A 65 10.57 -8.12 -4.25
N VAL A 66 11.70 -7.50 -4.55
CA VAL A 66 12.11 -7.09 -5.91
C VAL A 66 11.99 -8.23 -6.93
N SER A 67 12.34 -9.47 -6.56
CA SER A 67 12.30 -10.64 -7.44
C SER A 67 10.91 -10.98 -7.97
N THR A 68 9.88 -10.70 -7.17
CA THR A 68 8.48 -10.99 -7.53
C THR A 68 7.70 -9.73 -7.85
N GLY A 69 8.17 -8.55 -7.44
CA GLY A 69 7.42 -7.30 -7.49
C GLY A 69 6.28 -7.23 -6.47
N ARG A 70 6.27 -8.11 -5.46
CA ARG A 70 5.23 -8.15 -4.42
C ARG A 70 5.67 -7.42 -3.18
N GLY A 71 4.71 -6.89 -2.44
CA GLY A 71 4.99 -6.25 -1.17
C GLY A 71 3.75 -5.94 -0.37
N ARG A 72 3.96 -5.18 0.70
CA ARG A 72 2.92 -4.71 1.62
C ARG A 72 3.16 -3.24 1.96
N PHE A 73 2.11 -2.45 1.92
CA PHE A 73 2.09 -1.09 2.46
C PHE A 73 1.03 -0.95 3.56
N VAL A 74 1.17 0.12 4.34
CA VAL A 74 0.20 0.55 5.34
C VAL A 74 -0.15 2.01 5.05
N ILE A 75 -1.42 2.36 5.14
CA ILE A 75 -1.85 3.76 5.18
C ILE A 75 -2.33 4.05 6.59
N VAL A 76 -1.73 5.06 7.23
CA VAL A 76 -2.12 5.51 8.57
C VAL A 76 -3.35 6.40 8.46
N ASP A 77 -4.24 6.32 9.45
CA ASP A 77 -5.50 7.07 9.52
C ASP A 77 -6.34 7.02 8.23
N TRP A 78 -6.25 5.89 7.51
CA TRP A 78 -6.97 5.67 6.26
C TRP A 78 -7.10 4.19 5.91
N TYR A 79 -7.98 3.89 4.95
CA TYR A 79 -8.17 2.54 4.41
C TYR A 79 -7.25 2.25 3.21
N ALA A 80 -6.67 1.06 3.15
CA ALA A 80 -6.01 0.60 1.93
C ALA A 80 -7.05 0.47 0.81
N PRO A 81 -6.73 0.87 -0.43
CA PRO A 81 -7.65 0.75 -1.56
C PRO A 81 -8.06 -0.69 -1.83
N ASP A 82 -9.28 -0.91 -2.30
CA ASP A 82 -9.85 -2.25 -2.50
C ASP A 82 -8.98 -3.17 -3.37
N SER A 83 -9.09 -4.48 -3.13
CA SER A 83 -8.47 -5.49 -4.00
C SER A 83 -8.86 -5.29 -5.47
N GLY A 84 -7.88 -5.37 -6.36
CA GLY A 84 -8.02 -5.09 -7.79
C GLY A 84 -7.74 -3.65 -8.18
N THR A 85 -7.70 -2.70 -7.24
CA THR A 85 -7.35 -1.30 -7.51
C THR A 85 -5.92 -1.21 -8.05
N VAL A 86 -5.73 -0.37 -9.08
CA VAL A 86 -4.41 -0.05 -9.63
C VAL A 86 -4.04 1.37 -9.22
N ILE A 87 -2.91 1.50 -8.55
CA ILE A 87 -2.30 2.76 -8.13
C ILE A 87 -1.18 3.08 -9.11
N GLU A 88 -1.22 4.27 -9.70
CA GLU A 88 -0.16 4.76 -10.57
C GLU A 88 0.81 5.64 -9.77
N LEU A 89 2.05 5.18 -9.66
CA LEU A 89 3.11 5.79 -8.88
C LEU A 89 4.08 6.56 -9.80
N GLN A 90 4.35 7.82 -9.44
CA GLN A 90 5.29 8.70 -10.13
C GLN A 90 6.75 8.48 -9.72
#